data_AF-A0A9D5MGF1-F1
#
_entry.id   AF-A0A9D5MGF1-F1
#
_cell.length_a   1.000
_cell.length_b   1.000
_cell.length_c   1.000
_cell.angle_alpha   90.00
_cell.angle_beta   90.00
_cell.angle_gamma   90.00
#
_symmetry.space_group_name_H-M   'P 1'
#
loop_
_entity.id
_entity.type
_entity.pdbx_description
1 polymer ?
#
loop_
_entity_poly.entity_id
_entity_poly.type
_entity_poly.pdbx_seq_one_letter_code
_entity_poly.pdbx_strand_id
1 'polypeptide(L)'
;MYKLWDALDTLKAYRWVELSHPLNNESPYWAGIPEGSVELGKTVFDWGNPMLECLIQTFKFPGQFGTHVDFPGHFVKDAPLSE
;
A
#
# COMPACT_ATOMS: atom_id res chain seq x y z
N MET A 1 -31.57 13.47 4.34
CA MET A 1 -30.20 13.53 3.77
C MET A 1 -29.59 12.15 3.93
N TYR A 2 -28.77 11.65 2.99
CA TYR A 2 -28.15 10.32 3.18
C TYR A 2 -27.09 10.38 4.27
N LYS A 3 -27.07 9.39 5.17
CA LYS A 3 -26.20 9.36 6.36
C LYS A 3 -24.70 9.56 6.05
N LEU A 4 -24.25 9.17 4.86
CA LEU A 4 -22.85 9.37 4.44
C LEU A 4 -22.51 10.83 4.17
N TRP A 5 -23.48 11.65 3.72
CA TRP A 5 -23.26 13.09 3.52
C TRP A 5 -23.14 13.82 4.85
N ASP A 6 -23.99 13.48 5.82
CA ASP A 6 -23.92 14.05 7.18
C ASP A 6 -22.58 13.69 7.86
N ALA A 7 -22.10 12.46 7.66
CA ALA A 7 -20.79 12.01 8.16
C ALA A 7 -19.64 12.79 7.50
N LEU A 8 -19.69 12.98 6.17
CA LEU A 8 -18.69 13.78 5.46
C LEU A 8 -18.62 15.21 5.99
N ASP A 9 -19.76 15.86 6.21
CA ASP A 9 -19.81 17.23 6.74
C ASP A 9 -19.24 17.33 8.16
N THR A 10 -19.45 16.29 8.98
CA THR A 10 -18.81 16.18 10.29
C THR A 10 -17.30 16.01 10.17
N LEU A 11 -16.83 15.12 9.30
CA LEU A 11 -15.40 14.80 9.13
C LEU A 11 -14.59 15.99 8.59
N LYS A 12 -15.19 16.90 7.82
CA LYS A 12 -14.53 18.14 7.35
C LYS A 12 -14.11 19.07 8.48
N ALA A 13 -14.78 19.00 9.65
CA ALA A 13 -14.44 19.83 10.80
C ALA A 13 -13.25 19.27 11.62
N TYR A 14 -12.80 18.06 11.33
CA TYR A 14 -11.70 17.40 12.05
C TYR A 14 -10.36 17.53 11.33
N ARG A 15 -9.29 17.36 12.11
CA ARG A 15 -7.93 17.21 11.59
C ARG A 15 -7.70 15.75 11.23
N TRP A 16 -7.27 15.52 9.99
CA TRP A 16 -6.76 14.22 9.55
C TRP A 16 -5.30 14.08 10.01
N VAL A 17 -5.02 13.03 10.77
CA VAL A 17 -3.68 12.73 11.28
C VAL A 17 -3.14 11.55 10.48
N GLU A 18 -2.04 11.77 9.77
CA GLU A 18 -1.35 10.73 9.04
C GLU A 18 -0.59 9.81 10.01
N LEU A 19 -0.89 8.52 9.98
CA LEU A 19 -0.30 7.51 10.87
C LEU A 19 0.58 6.50 10.12
N SER A 20 0.84 6.75 8.83
CA SER A 20 1.75 5.94 8.01
C SER A 20 3.06 6.65 7.70
N HIS A 21 4.09 5.86 7.43
CA HIS A 21 5.35 6.33 6.88
C HIS A 21 5.31 6.37 5.35
N PRO A 22 6.00 7.35 4.72
CA PRO A 22 6.27 7.28 3.29
C PRO A 22 6.97 5.97 2.92
N LEU A 23 6.65 5.44 1.74
CA LEU A 23 7.13 4.15 1.27
C LEU A 23 7.93 4.31 -0.03
N ASN A 24 9.15 3.77 -0.05
CA ASN A 24 10.07 3.77 -1.20
C ASN A 24 11.01 2.55 -1.13
N ASN A 25 11.93 2.42 -2.10
CA ASN A 25 12.86 1.29 -2.16
C ASN A 25 13.91 1.31 -1.03
N GLU A 26 14.10 2.45 -0.36
CA GLU A 26 15.02 2.63 0.76
C GLU A 26 14.35 2.44 2.13
N SER A 27 13.04 2.17 2.16
CA SER A 27 12.29 2.02 3.39
C SER A 27 12.80 0.80 4.17
N PRO A 28 13.01 0.92 5.50
CA PRO A 28 13.54 -0.19 6.29
C PRO A 28 12.55 -1.35 6.32
N TYR A 29 13.07 -2.57 6.29
CA TYR A 29 12.27 -3.79 6.38
C TYR A 29 13.01 -4.92 7.11
N TRP A 30 12.26 -5.93 7.51
CA TRP A 30 12.81 -7.10 8.20
C TRP A 30 13.83 -7.82 7.32
N ALA A 31 15.05 -8.02 7.82
CA ALA A 31 16.15 -8.63 7.07
C ALA A 31 15.89 -10.09 6.60
N GLY A 32 14.82 -10.73 7.09
CA GLY A 32 14.37 -12.04 6.61
C GLY A 32 13.57 -11.98 5.29
N ILE A 33 13.16 -10.79 4.84
CA ILE A 33 12.51 -10.63 3.54
C ILE A 33 13.53 -10.90 2.43
N PRO A 34 13.22 -11.79 1.45
CA PRO A 34 14.15 -12.12 0.39
C PRO A 34 14.56 -10.89 -0.44
N GLU A 35 15.81 -10.88 -0.91
CA GLU A 35 16.31 -9.87 -1.83
C GLU A 35 15.44 -9.78 -3.09
N GLY A 36 15.18 -8.55 -3.56
CA GLY A 36 14.32 -8.31 -4.72
C GLY A 36 12.81 -8.43 -4.44
N SER A 37 12.38 -8.64 -3.19
CA SER A 37 10.96 -8.62 -2.81
C SER A 37 10.33 -7.23 -2.88
N VAL A 38 11.14 -6.17 -2.86
CA VAL A 38 10.72 -4.77 -2.98
C VAL A 38 11.19 -4.22 -4.33
N GLU A 39 10.25 -3.76 -5.16
CA GLU A 39 10.48 -3.04 -6.42
C GLU A 39 9.33 -2.03 -6.60
N LEU A 40 9.46 -0.88 -5.97
CA LEU A 40 8.51 0.22 -6.01
C LEU A 40 8.87 1.21 -7.10
N GLY A 41 7.88 1.69 -7.86
CA GLY A 41 8.04 2.84 -8.75
C GLY A 41 8.84 2.57 -10.03
N LYS A 42 9.14 1.30 -10.36
CA LYS A 42 9.79 0.99 -11.64
C LYS A 42 8.82 1.26 -12.77
N THR A 43 9.20 2.18 -13.64
CA THR A 43 8.44 2.51 -14.84
C THR A 43 8.40 1.31 -15.80
N VAL A 44 7.20 0.89 -16.16
CA VAL A 44 6.95 -0.17 -17.15
C VAL A 44 6.27 0.35 -18.42
N PHE A 45 5.72 1.57 -18.35
CA PHE A 45 5.22 2.29 -19.50
C PHE A 45 5.43 3.77 -19.24
N ASP A 46 6.08 4.46 -20.17
CA ASP A 46 6.42 5.87 -20.04
C ASP A 46 5.62 6.72 -21.02
N TRP A 47 5.63 8.02 -20.79
CA TRP A 47 5.04 9.02 -21.67
C TRP A 47 5.60 8.94 -23.09
N GLY A 48 4.86 9.51 -24.06
CA GLY A 48 5.27 9.54 -25.47
C GLY A 48 4.94 8.28 -26.27
N ASN A 49 4.13 7.37 -25.73
CA ASN A 49 3.62 6.24 -26.48
C ASN A 49 2.39 6.65 -27.33
N PRO A 50 2.40 6.44 -28.66
CA PRO A 50 1.28 6.80 -29.54
C PRO A 50 -0.05 6.12 -29.22
N MET A 51 -0.03 4.97 -28.54
CA MET A 51 -1.23 4.21 -28.17
C MET A 51 -1.98 4.83 -26.99
N LEU A 52 -1.24 5.36 -26.01
CA LEU A 52 -1.78 5.95 -24.79
C LEU A 52 -0.72 6.83 -24.13
N GLU A 53 -1.03 8.08 -23.83
CA GLU A 53 -0.14 8.99 -23.12
C GLU A 53 -0.37 8.85 -21.60
N CYS A 54 0.41 7.99 -20.94
CA CYS A 54 0.35 7.77 -19.50
C CYS A 54 1.70 7.28 -18.94
N LEU A 55 1.86 7.34 -17.61
CA LEU A 55 2.96 6.70 -16.87
C LEU A 55 2.41 5.53 -16.06
N ILE A 56 3.02 4.35 -16.19
CA ILE A 56 2.66 3.15 -15.43
C ILE A 56 3.91 2.65 -14.71
N GLN A 57 3.75 2.39 -13.41
CA GLN A 57 4.82 1.90 -12.54
C GLN A 57 4.42 0.61 -11.82
N THR A 58 5.41 -0.20 -11.44
CA THR A 58 5.19 -1.38 -10.59
C THR A 58 5.08 -1.00 -9.13
N PHE A 59 4.26 -1.79 -8.42
CA PHE A 59 4.17 -1.77 -6.97
C PHE A 59 4.37 -3.19 -6.45
N LYS A 60 5.63 -3.57 -6.25
CA LYS A 60 6.00 -4.89 -5.73
C LYS A 60 6.60 -4.74 -4.34
N PHE A 61 5.96 -5.34 -3.34
CA PHE A 61 6.44 -5.40 -1.97
C PHE A 61 5.70 -6.53 -1.23
N PRO A 62 6.29 -7.12 -0.17
CA PRO A 62 5.56 -8.05 0.69
C PRO A 62 4.49 -7.33 1.50
N GLY A 63 3.43 -8.03 1.91
CA GLY A 63 2.35 -7.44 2.72
C GLY A 63 2.85 -6.83 4.03
N GLN A 64 3.95 -7.36 4.59
CA GLN A 64 4.62 -6.87 5.80
C GLN A 64 5.74 -5.86 5.46
N PHE A 65 5.39 -4.77 4.77
CA PHE A 65 6.35 -3.72 4.39
C PHE A 65 5.86 -2.32 4.78
N GLY A 66 6.73 -1.53 5.40
CA GLY A 66 6.37 -0.19 5.90
C GLY A 66 5.28 -0.23 6.96
N THR A 67 4.41 0.79 6.98
CA THR A 67 3.20 0.77 7.81
C THR A 67 2.18 -0.20 7.19
N HIS A 68 1.95 -1.33 7.84
CA HIS A 68 1.14 -2.43 7.31
C HIS A 68 0.15 -2.99 8.34
N VAL A 69 -0.65 -3.95 7.90
CA VAL A 69 -1.60 -4.70 8.74
C VAL A 69 -1.23 -6.18 8.68
N ASP A 70 -1.07 -6.78 9.85
CA ASP A 70 -0.97 -8.22 9.97
C ASP A 70 -2.37 -8.84 9.96
N PHE A 71 -2.65 -9.65 8.95
CA PHE A 71 -3.93 -10.34 8.81
C PHE A 71 -4.02 -11.55 9.78
N PRO A 72 -5.23 -12.03 10.12
CA PRO A 72 -5.40 -13.05 11.17
C PRO A 72 -4.62 -14.36 10.98
N GLY A 73 -4.41 -14.80 9.74
CA GLY A 73 -3.65 -16.01 9.42
C GLY A 73 -2.14 -15.84 9.37
N HIS A 74 -1.58 -14.72 9.84
CA HIS A 74 -0.17 -14.39 9.67
C HIS A 74 0.81 -15.36 10.36
N PHE A 75 0.44 -15.96 11.51
CA PHE A 75 1.39 -16.68 12.37
C PHE A 75 1.15 -18.18 12.53
N VAL A 76 -0.10 -18.65 12.54
CA VAL A 76 -0.42 -20.04 12.87
C VAL A 76 -0.78 -20.78 11.59
N LYS A 77 0.15 -21.64 11.14
CA LYS A 77 -0.07 -22.51 9.99
C LYS A 77 -1.33 -23.36 10.20
N ASP A 78 -2.14 -23.50 9.15
CA ASP A 78 -3.38 -24.29 9.11
C ASP A 78 -4.48 -23.80 10.08
N ALA A 79 -4.33 -22.61 10.67
CA ALA A 79 -5.39 -21.95 11.40
C ALA A 79 -6.38 -21.26 10.43
N PRO A 80 -7.60 -20.91 10.90
CA PRO A 80 -8.54 -20.14 10.07
C PRO A 80 -7.86 -18.90 9.48
N LEU A 81 -8.07 -18.66 8.18
CA LEU A 81 -7.52 -17.54 7.41
C LEU A 81 -6.01 -17.61 7.11
N SER A 82 -5.35 -18.75 7.31
CA SER A 82 -3.92 -19.01 7.00
C SER A 82 -3.72 -19.86 5.74
N GLU A 83 -4.52 -19.60 4.71
CA GLU A 83 -4.60 -20.37 3.45
C GLU A 83 -4.20 -19.57 2.21
#